data_AF-X0IAT4-F1
#
_entry.id   AF-X0IAT4-F1
#
_cell.length_a   1.000
_cell.length_b   1.000
_cell.length_c   1.000
_cell.angle_alpha   90.00
_cell.angle_beta   90.00
_cell.angle_gamma   90.00
#
_symmetry.space_group_name_H-M   'P 1'
#
loop_
_entity.id
_entity.type
_entity.pdbx_description
1 polymer ?
#
loop_
_entity_poly.entity_id
_entity_poly.type
_entity_poly.pdbx_seq_one_letter_code
_entity_poly.pdbx_strand_id
1 'polypeptide(L)'
;MGTIKVLIIDHYDSYTNNILQLLQGTQKGHDGQSYPEWSVSIVRFDQFSWDHFKSEILPHLDAIILSPGPGTPQREADFGFNARLIREVNIPILGICLGHQGIGTSFGANIIHAPNIKHGQICQIHHRGTGILSGLPQKFDGVRYNSLVLDIEDVPPELQVTAWTYDPENPSKKVLMGLQHRERPVFGTQWHPESVCSAHGKQILSNFRDIVLDFWVTSNPRNQWTKRRVLENASLPDHILQQNAVEQTDLGKALVAEANPARVVSPYYVKSARVGKGPSAEIVFQTLFRGRSLDGEAWLDSAKVRDSHSRNSYLSWASFALSYSTKSRHVSFYQHGKNIKSERLNVSYWSWLEQFQQGTIVANTETLPSESLDQETDIGQPLLQVGLIGYFGYELKRESLPGYQFTPPDEKDVSLKHSD
;
A
#
# COMPACT_ATOMS: atom_id res chain seq x y z
N MET A 1 30.13 10.40 2.26
CA MET A 1 28.73 10.02 1.97
C MET A 1 28.19 9.32 3.20
N GLY A 2 27.41 9.98 4.06
CA GLY A 2 27.01 9.41 5.35
C GLY A 2 25.75 8.53 5.32
N THR A 3 25.25 8.13 6.49
CA THR A 3 24.00 7.38 6.66
C THR A 3 22.98 8.19 7.49
N ILE A 4 21.74 8.28 7.02
CA ILE A 4 20.62 8.93 7.70
C ILE A 4 19.80 7.87 8.44
N LYS A 5 19.64 8.02 9.76
CA LYS A 5 18.92 7.08 10.61
C LYS A 5 17.45 7.44 10.70
N VAL A 6 16.60 6.58 10.16
CA VAL A 6 15.15 6.79 10.09
C VAL A 6 14.42 5.69 10.84
N LEU A 7 13.42 6.09 11.61
CA LEU A 7 12.48 5.17 12.21
C LEU A 7 11.13 5.29 11.51
N ILE A 8 10.62 4.19 10.98
CA ILE A 8 9.23 4.09 10.55
C ILE A 8 8.43 3.55 11.73
N ILE A 9 7.47 4.33 12.22
CA ILE A 9 6.51 3.88 13.23
C ILE A 9 5.31 3.30 12.48
N ASP A 10 5.21 1.97 12.52
CA ASP A 10 4.16 1.17 11.88
C ASP A 10 2.89 1.17 12.73
N HIS A 11 1.76 1.53 12.12
CA HIS A 11 0.44 1.46 12.72
C HIS A 11 -0.31 0.22 12.23
N TYR A 12 0.39 -0.91 12.05
CA TYR A 12 -0.15 -2.16 11.53
C TYR A 12 -0.70 -2.02 10.10
N ASP A 13 0.07 -1.36 9.23
CA ASP A 13 -0.32 -1.17 7.83
C ASP A 13 0.33 -2.18 6.89
N SER A 14 -0.42 -2.57 5.86
CA SER A 14 0.03 -3.53 4.86
C SER A 14 1.03 -2.94 3.86
N TYR A 15 1.15 -1.61 3.77
CA TYR A 15 2.03 -0.91 2.82
C TYR A 15 3.30 -0.35 3.44
N THR A 16 3.54 -0.56 4.74
CA THR A 16 4.77 -0.09 5.43
C THR A 16 6.06 -0.56 4.74
N ASN A 17 6.07 -1.79 4.21
CA ASN A 17 7.21 -2.32 3.45
C ASN A 17 7.44 -1.60 2.11
N ASN A 18 6.39 -1.07 1.48
CA ASN A 18 6.53 -0.32 0.24
C ASN A 18 7.21 1.04 0.50
N ILE A 19 7.01 1.64 1.68
CA ILE A 19 7.73 2.85 2.09
C ILE A 19 9.22 2.56 2.19
N LEU A 20 9.60 1.41 2.79
CA LEU A 20 11.00 0.98 2.88
C LEU A 20 11.63 0.81 1.48
N GLN A 21 10.96 0.11 0.57
CA GLN A 21 11.42 -0.04 -0.81
C GLN A 21 11.54 1.31 -1.54
N LEU A 22 10.57 2.21 -1.33
CA LEU A 22 10.58 3.53 -1.93
C LEU A 22 11.77 4.35 -1.44
N LEU A 23 12.07 4.33 -0.13
CA LEU A 23 13.25 4.96 0.47
C LEU A 23 14.54 4.41 -0.15
N GLN A 24 14.69 3.08 -0.25
CA GLN A 24 15.87 2.47 -0.86
C GLN A 24 16.04 2.88 -2.33
N GLY A 25 14.94 3.15 -3.04
CA GLY A 25 14.94 3.66 -4.42
C GLY A 25 15.38 5.12 -4.60
N THR A 26 15.75 5.84 -3.54
CA THR A 26 16.14 7.28 -3.58
C THR A 26 17.66 7.52 -3.56
N GLN A 27 18.50 6.51 -3.78
CA GLN A 27 19.97 6.62 -3.66
C GLN A 27 20.64 7.71 -4.54
N LYS A 28 19.99 8.14 -5.63
CA LYS A 28 20.50 9.20 -6.52
C LYS A 28 19.53 10.39 -6.53
N GLY A 29 20.08 11.59 -6.41
CA GLY A 29 19.36 12.84 -6.60
C GLY A 29 18.98 13.11 -8.04
N HIS A 30 18.10 14.09 -8.23
CA HIS A 30 17.65 14.53 -9.55
C HIS A 30 18.80 15.09 -10.41
N ASP A 31 19.86 15.57 -9.77
CA ASP A 31 21.10 16.05 -10.36
C ASP A 31 22.12 14.92 -10.64
N GLY A 32 21.77 13.67 -10.33
CA GLY A 32 22.63 12.50 -10.46
C GLY A 32 23.64 12.33 -9.32
N GLN A 33 23.64 13.19 -8.30
CA GLN A 33 24.52 13.02 -7.15
C GLN A 33 24.06 11.88 -6.25
N SER A 34 25.02 11.14 -5.71
CA SER A 34 24.74 10.11 -4.72
C SER A 34 24.35 10.76 -3.40
N TYR A 35 23.16 10.42 -2.93
CA TYR A 35 22.73 10.81 -1.59
C TYR A 35 23.31 9.88 -0.51
N PRO A 36 23.33 10.33 0.76
CA PRO A 36 23.52 9.47 1.92
C PRO A 36 22.60 8.23 1.91
N GLU A 37 23.08 7.12 2.45
CA GLU A 37 22.28 5.91 2.61
C GLU A 37 21.23 6.07 3.71
N TRP A 38 20.14 5.30 3.66
CA TRP A 38 19.18 5.21 4.76
C TRP A 38 19.52 4.02 5.66
N SER A 39 19.64 4.25 6.98
CA SER A 39 19.56 3.20 8.00
C SER A 39 18.14 3.23 8.56
N VAL A 40 17.27 2.31 8.11
CA VAL A 40 15.85 2.29 8.46
C VAL A 40 15.54 1.13 9.40
N SER A 41 14.84 1.42 10.51
CA SER A 41 14.14 0.42 11.31
C SER A 41 12.64 0.65 11.26
N ILE A 42 11.86 -0.44 11.33
CA ILE A 42 10.41 -0.39 11.46
C ILE A 42 10.05 -0.89 12.86
N VAL A 43 9.36 -0.05 13.64
CA VAL A 43 8.88 -0.43 14.97
C VAL A 43 7.39 -0.16 15.04
N ARG A 44 6.67 -0.88 15.90
CA ARG A 44 5.24 -0.64 16.07
C ARG A 44 4.99 0.48 17.04
N PHE A 45 3.89 1.19 16.84
CA PHE A 45 3.53 2.34 17.68
C PHE A 45 3.34 1.99 19.16
N ASP A 46 2.99 0.74 19.47
CA ASP A 46 2.72 0.22 20.82
C ASP A 46 3.88 -0.58 21.42
N GLN A 47 5.01 -0.68 20.71
CA GLN A 47 6.17 -1.47 21.13
C GLN A 47 6.96 -0.84 22.29
N PHE A 48 6.89 0.49 22.44
CA PHE A 48 7.64 1.23 23.44
C PHE A 48 6.72 2.17 24.23
N SER A 49 7.03 2.35 25.52
CA SER A 49 6.48 3.48 26.26
C SER A 49 7.10 4.79 25.77
N TRP A 50 6.37 5.90 25.97
CA TRP A 50 6.87 7.22 25.61
C TRP A 50 8.21 7.55 26.29
N ASP A 51 8.37 7.22 27.57
CA ASP A 51 9.58 7.57 28.32
C ASP A 51 10.80 6.80 27.78
N HIS A 52 10.63 5.51 27.49
CA HIS A 52 11.69 4.70 26.87
C HIS A 52 12.01 5.19 25.46
N PHE A 53 10.98 5.48 24.64
CA PHE A 53 11.18 6.03 23.31
C PHE A 53 11.98 7.34 23.35
N LYS A 54 11.62 8.23 24.28
CA LYS A 54 12.25 9.55 24.40
C LYS A 54 13.70 9.48 24.89
N SER A 55 14.03 8.57 25.81
CA SER A 55 15.39 8.47 26.37
C SER A 55 16.32 7.59 25.55
N GLU A 56 15.86 6.43 25.06
CA GLU A 56 16.72 5.41 24.48
C GLU A 56 16.69 5.38 22.95
N ILE A 57 15.60 5.83 22.32
CA ILE A 57 15.38 5.66 20.87
C ILE A 57 15.58 6.99 20.13
N LEU A 58 14.79 8.00 20.50
CA LEU A 58 14.73 9.30 19.84
C LEU A 58 16.10 9.98 19.71
N PRO A 59 17.01 9.94 20.70
CA PRO A 59 18.33 10.55 20.56
C PRO A 59 19.21 9.94 19.47
N HIS A 60 18.85 8.80 18.87
CA HIS A 60 19.62 8.22 17.78
C HIS A 60 19.03 8.50 16.40
N LEU A 61 17.85 9.11 16.31
CA LEU A 61 17.13 9.30 15.05
C LEU A 61 17.51 10.62 14.38
N ASP A 62 17.48 10.62 13.05
CA ASP A 62 17.61 11.82 12.22
C ASP A 62 16.25 12.23 11.62
N ALA A 63 15.33 11.28 11.41
CA ALA A 63 13.96 11.52 10.99
C ALA A 63 13.01 10.39 11.41
N ILE A 64 11.71 10.68 11.37
CA ILE A 64 10.65 9.72 11.67
C ILE A 64 9.63 9.73 10.53
N ILE A 65 9.15 8.53 10.16
CA ILE A 65 8.01 8.38 9.26
C ILE A 65 6.88 7.71 10.03
N LEU A 66 5.72 8.36 10.06
CA LEU A 66 4.48 7.81 10.59
C LEU A 66 3.73 7.16 9.43
N SER A 67 3.69 5.83 9.45
CA SER A 67 3.03 5.02 8.42
C SER A 67 1.52 5.29 8.32
N PRO A 68 0.86 4.83 7.23
CA PRO A 68 -0.58 4.62 7.22
C PRO A 68 -1.01 3.62 8.30
N GLY A 69 -2.31 3.39 8.43
CA GLY A 69 -2.83 2.35 9.31
C GLY A 69 -4.35 2.36 9.41
N PRO A 70 -4.96 1.27 9.89
CA PRO A 70 -6.34 1.29 10.34
C PRO A 70 -6.52 2.19 11.58
N GLY A 71 -7.77 2.57 11.85
CA GLY A 71 -8.14 3.28 13.07
C GLY A 71 -8.21 4.80 12.89
N THR A 72 -8.11 5.52 14.00
CA THR A 72 -8.16 6.98 14.05
C THR A 72 -7.10 7.53 15.02
N PRO A 73 -6.41 8.62 14.67
CA PRO A 73 -5.39 9.22 15.54
C PRO A 73 -5.96 9.82 16.83
N GLN A 74 -7.28 9.97 16.95
CA GLN A 74 -7.93 10.48 18.16
C GLN A 74 -8.01 9.41 19.26
N ARG A 75 -7.84 8.12 18.91
CA ARG A 75 -7.81 7.03 19.88
C ARG A 75 -6.38 6.66 20.19
N GLU A 76 -6.01 6.78 21.46
CA GLU A 76 -4.68 6.38 21.94
C GLU A 76 -4.38 4.89 21.64
N ALA A 77 -5.40 4.03 21.65
CA ALA A 77 -5.26 2.62 21.30
C ALA A 77 -4.86 2.36 19.83
N ASP A 78 -5.04 3.32 18.92
CA ASP A 78 -4.66 3.18 17.51
C ASP A 78 -3.36 3.94 17.16
N PHE A 79 -3.01 4.95 17.96
CA PHE A 79 -1.97 5.93 17.59
C PHE A 79 -0.92 6.16 18.70
N GLY A 80 -1.12 5.57 19.88
CA GLY A 80 -0.20 5.58 21.02
C GLY A 80 0.35 6.96 21.35
N PHE A 81 1.66 7.01 21.60
CA PHE A 81 2.35 8.25 21.96
C PHE A 81 2.60 9.19 20.77
N ASN A 82 2.22 8.84 19.54
CA ASN A 82 2.61 9.61 18.35
C ASN A 82 2.04 11.04 18.34
N ALA A 83 0.85 11.26 18.90
CA ALA A 83 0.30 12.61 19.07
C ALA A 83 1.15 13.48 20.02
N ARG A 84 1.80 12.84 21.01
CA ARG A 84 2.76 13.51 21.90
C ARG A 84 4.08 13.76 21.19
N LEU A 85 4.59 12.76 20.46
CA LEU A 85 5.78 12.88 19.60
C LEU A 85 5.69 14.09 18.66
N ILE A 86 4.59 14.21 17.91
CA ILE A 86 4.35 15.30 16.96
C ILE A 86 4.35 16.67 17.64
N ARG A 87 3.79 16.76 18.86
CA ARG A 87 3.68 18.03 19.59
C ARG A 87 4.98 18.43 20.27
N GLU A 88 5.67 17.50 20.93
CA GLU A 88 6.79 17.80 21.82
C GLU A 88 8.16 17.77 21.12
N VAL A 89 8.28 17.06 20.00
CA VAL A 89 9.60 16.82 19.38
C VAL A 89 9.77 17.64 18.12
N ASN A 90 10.90 18.33 18.02
CA ASN A 90 11.30 19.05 16.82
C ASN A 90 12.33 18.22 16.05
N ILE A 91 11.87 17.25 15.28
CA ILE A 91 12.67 16.41 14.36
C ILE A 91 11.91 16.31 13.03
N PRO A 92 12.58 16.10 11.88
CA PRO A 92 11.87 15.83 10.63
C PRO A 92 10.89 14.66 10.74
N ILE A 93 9.61 14.93 10.47
CA ILE A 93 8.52 13.94 10.51
C ILE A 93 7.77 13.97 9.18
N LEU A 94 7.57 12.79 8.58
CA LEU A 94 6.65 12.59 7.45
C LEU A 94 5.50 11.67 7.88
N GLY A 95 4.26 12.14 7.84
CA GLY A 95 3.08 11.34 8.11
C GLY A 95 2.33 10.97 6.83
N ILE A 96 2.00 9.70 6.65
CA ILE A 96 1.25 9.21 5.50
C ILE A 96 -0.11 8.69 5.97
N CYS A 97 -1.20 9.11 5.33
CA CYS A 97 -2.57 8.69 5.64
C CYS A 97 -2.95 8.84 7.12
N LEU A 98 -2.92 7.78 7.93
CA LEU A 98 -3.15 7.87 9.38
C LEU A 98 -2.13 8.79 10.06
N GLY A 99 -0.85 8.72 9.68
CA GLY A 99 0.18 9.65 10.16
C GLY A 99 -0.10 11.10 9.77
N HIS A 100 -0.63 11.34 8.56
CA HIS A 100 -1.05 12.68 8.12
C HIS A 100 -2.21 13.21 8.96
N GLN A 101 -3.23 12.38 9.21
CA GLN A 101 -4.36 12.73 10.06
C GLN A 101 -3.90 13.01 11.49
N GLY A 102 -2.98 12.19 12.02
CA GLY A 102 -2.39 12.37 13.34
C GLY A 102 -1.63 13.68 13.48
N ILE A 103 -0.94 14.14 12.43
CA ILE A 103 -0.35 15.48 12.44
C ILE A 103 -1.44 16.54 12.56
N GLY A 104 -2.49 16.47 11.73
CA GLY A 104 -3.61 17.41 11.79
C GLY A 104 -4.27 17.47 13.17
N THR A 105 -4.69 16.32 13.70
CA THR A 105 -5.42 16.24 14.97
C THR A 105 -4.54 16.62 16.17
N SER A 106 -3.23 16.39 16.10
CA SER A 106 -2.28 16.84 17.14
C SER A 106 -2.24 18.36 17.29
N PHE A 107 -2.64 19.12 16.27
CA PHE A 107 -2.77 20.57 16.32
C PHE A 107 -4.23 21.05 16.43
N GLY A 108 -5.18 20.13 16.58
CA GLY A 108 -6.60 20.46 16.74
C GLY A 108 -7.42 20.47 15.45
N ALA A 109 -6.89 20.00 14.32
CA ALA A 109 -7.68 19.87 13.11
C ALA A 109 -8.75 18.77 13.25
N ASN A 110 -9.93 19.00 12.67
CA ASN A 110 -11.03 18.04 12.71
C ASN A 110 -10.91 16.97 11.61
N ILE A 111 -11.35 15.75 11.92
CA ILE A 111 -11.52 14.66 10.94
C ILE A 111 -12.98 14.59 10.53
N ILE A 112 -13.22 14.62 9.24
CA ILE A 112 -14.54 14.48 8.62
C ILE A 112 -14.56 13.30 7.65
N HIS A 113 -15.76 12.86 7.29
CA HIS A 113 -15.89 11.91 6.19
C HIS A 113 -15.46 12.55 4.88
N ALA A 114 -14.70 11.80 4.09
CA ALA A 114 -14.42 12.17 2.72
C ALA A 114 -15.75 12.35 1.98
N PRO A 115 -15.94 13.42 1.19
CA PRO A 115 -17.17 13.65 0.44
C PRO A 115 -17.56 12.48 -0.46
N ASN A 116 -16.56 11.73 -0.92
CA ASN A 116 -16.72 10.53 -1.72
C ASN A 116 -15.88 9.38 -1.13
N ILE A 117 -16.55 8.37 -0.57
CA ILE A 117 -15.92 7.20 0.04
C ILE A 117 -15.62 6.19 -1.07
N LYS A 118 -14.38 6.16 -1.55
CA LYS A 118 -13.92 5.18 -2.54
C LYS A 118 -12.50 4.72 -2.19
N HIS A 119 -12.32 3.41 -2.04
CA HIS A 119 -11.02 2.79 -1.74
C HIS A 119 -10.23 2.57 -3.04
N GLY A 120 -8.93 2.89 -3.01
CA GLY A 120 -8.00 2.56 -4.09
C GLY A 120 -8.18 3.37 -5.37
N GLN A 121 -8.62 4.62 -5.27
CA GLN A 121 -8.77 5.50 -6.43
C GLN A 121 -7.55 6.38 -6.66
N ILE A 122 -7.23 6.59 -7.94
CA ILE A 122 -6.32 7.62 -8.39
C ILE A 122 -7.04 8.97 -8.34
N CYS A 123 -6.43 9.95 -7.69
CA CYS A 123 -6.89 11.33 -7.65
C CYS A 123 -5.82 12.29 -8.17
N GLN A 124 -6.27 13.44 -8.67
CA GLN A 124 -5.40 14.47 -9.22
C GLN A 124 -4.94 15.40 -8.11
N ILE A 125 -3.66 15.34 -7.75
CA ILE A 125 -3.08 16.13 -6.68
C ILE A 125 -2.69 17.52 -7.18
N HIS A 126 -3.34 18.55 -6.64
CA HIS A 126 -2.95 19.94 -6.76
C HIS A 126 -2.11 20.33 -5.55
N HIS A 127 -1.10 21.18 -5.73
CA HIS A 127 -0.21 21.54 -4.62
C HIS A 127 0.43 22.91 -4.77
N ARG A 128 0.98 23.43 -3.68
CA ARG A 128 1.70 24.72 -3.65
C ARG A 128 3.16 24.65 -4.08
N GLY A 129 3.68 23.45 -4.36
CA GLY A 129 5.09 23.28 -4.74
C GLY A 129 6.08 23.52 -3.61
N THR A 130 5.67 23.35 -2.35
CA THR A 130 6.49 23.65 -1.16
C THR A 130 6.87 22.38 -0.39
N GLY A 131 7.98 22.45 0.36
CA GLY A 131 8.44 21.35 1.21
C GLY A 131 8.69 20.08 0.40
N ILE A 132 8.12 18.96 0.86
CA ILE A 132 8.23 17.66 0.18
C ILE A 132 7.63 17.63 -1.24
N LEU A 133 6.88 18.67 -1.63
CA LEU A 133 6.25 18.79 -2.96
C LEU A 133 7.01 19.73 -3.91
N SER A 134 8.20 20.17 -3.52
CA SER A 134 9.05 21.02 -4.34
C SER A 134 9.43 20.35 -5.67
N GLY A 135 9.40 21.10 -6.76
CA GLY A 135 9.78 20.61 -8.10
C GLY A 135 8.83 19.57 -8.73
N LEU A 136 7.69 19.27 -8.11
CA LEU A 136 6.70 18.35 -8.67
C LEU A 136 5.81 19.05 -9.71
N PRO A 137 5.38 18.33 -10.78
CA PRO A 137 4.39 18.85 -11.71
C PRO A 137 3.01 18.95 -11.03
N GLN A 138 2.22 19.93 -11.45
CA GLN A 138 0.84 20.06 -10.98
C GLN A 138 -0.04 18.93 -11.53
N LYS A 139 -1.09 18.56 -10.79
CA LYS A 139 -2.08 17.53 -11.18
C LYS A 139 -1.42 16.20 -11.50
N PHE A 140 -0.65 15.68 -10.55
CA PHE A 140 -0.10 14.34 -10.66
C PHE A 140 -1.05 13.32 -10.02
N ASP A 141 -0.92 12.07 -10.45
CA ASP A 141 -1.72 10.96 -9.96
C ASP A 141 -1.26 10.54 -8.55
N GLY A 142 -2.18 10.53 -7.59
CA GLY A 142 -1.95 10.01 -6.24
C GLY A 142 -3.04 9.01 -5.84
N VAL A 143 -2.65 7.90 -5.21
CA VAL A 143 -3.59 6.87 -4.77
C VAL A 143 -4.10 7.16 -3.36
N ARG A 144 -5.41 7.08 -3.20
CA ARG A 144 -6.11 7.29 -1.92
C ARG A 144 -6.90 6.05 -1.52
N TYR A 145 -6.79 5.63 -0.26
CA TYR A 145 -7.53 4.50 0.32
C TYR A 145 -8.49 4.90 1.44
N ASN A 146 -8.45 6.12 1.96
CA ASN A 146 -9.17 6.52 3.16
C ASN A 146 -10.62 6.97 2.91
N SER A 147 -11.49 6.70 3.90
CA SER A 147 -12.86 7.22 4.02
C SER A 147 -12.96 8.48 4.88
N LEU A 148 -11.89 8.81 5.61
CA LEU A 148 -11.78 9.95 6.53
C LEU A 148 -10.68 10.90 6.06
N VAL A 149 -10.88 12.21 6.17
CA VAL A 149 -9.93 13.25 5.80
C VAL A 149 -9.93 14.35 6.86
N LEU A 150 -8.86 15.15 6.91
CA LEU A 150 -8.89 16.39 7.67
C LEU A 150 -9.79 17.41 6.98
N ASP A 151 -10.55 18.17 7.76
CA ASP A 151 -11.34 19.28 7.25
C ASP A 151 -10.42 20.38 6.74
N ILE A 152 -10.57 20.74 5.46
CA ILE A 152 -9.75 21.75 4.81
C ILE A 152 -10.11 23.17 5.25
N GLU A 153 -11.34 23.38 5.72
CA GLU A 153 -11.85 24.68 6.18
C GLU A 153 -11.48 24.95 7.65
N ASP A 154 -11.05 23.92 8.38
CA ASP A 154 -10.71 23.99 9.81
C ASP A 154 -9.27 23.50 10.07
N VAL A 155 -8.32 24.14 9.39
CA VAL A 155 -6.89 23.87 9.57
C VAL A 155 -6.29 24.86 10.58
N PRO A 156 -5.74 24.37 11.71
CA PRO A 156 -5.11 25.20 12.74
C PRO A 156 -4.01 26.12 12.19
N PRO A 157 -3.79 27.31 12.78
CA PRO A 157 -2.83 28.29 12.28
C PRO A 157 -1.39 27.80 12.25
N GLU A 158 -1.00 26.82 13.07
CA GLU A 158 0.32 26.18 13.08
C GLU A 158 0.59 25.37 11.81
N LEU A 159 -0.48 24.93 11.14
CA LEU A 159 -0.43 24.13 9.93
C LEU A 159 -0.72 25.00 8.70
N GLN A 160 -0.18 24.55 7.58
CA GLN A 160 -0.44 25.11 6.27
C GLN A 160 -0.86 23.99 5.33
N VAL A 161 -1.99 24.18 4.64
CA VAL A 161 -2.40 23.32 3.53
C VAL A 161 -1.39 23.44 2.38
N THR A 162 -0.83 22.31 1.96
CA THR A 162 0.16 22.23 0.87
C THR A 162 -0.39 21.55 -0.38
N ALA A 163 -1.38 20.66 -0.23
CA ALA A 163 -1.99 19.97 -1.36
C ALA A 163 -3.48 19.67 -1.15
N TRP A 164 -4.22 19.55 -2.24
CA TRP A 164 -5.63 19.20 -2.28
C TRP A 164 -5.99 18.44 -3.58
N THR A 165 -7.12 17.75 -3.58
CA THR A 165 -7.80 17.27 -4.80
C THR A 165 -9.20 17.86 -4.83
N TYR A 166 -9.83 17.87 -6.00
CA TYR A 166 -11.24 18.18 -6.13
C TYR A 166 -12.09 16.91 -6.01
N ASP A 167 -13.28 17.04 -5.44
CA ASP A 167 -14.28 15.98 -5.45
C ASP A 167 -14.79 15.77 -6.89
N PRO A 168 -14.76 14.53 -7.43
CA PRO A 168 -15.32 14.25 -8.76
C PRO A 168 -16.79 14.65 -8.91
N GLU A 169 -17.58 14.56 -7.84
CA GLU A 169 -19.02 14.86 -7.85
C GLU A 169 -19.30 16.34 -7.56
N ASN A 170 -18.35 17.04 -6.94
CA ASN A 170 -18.41 18.48 -6.75
C ASN A 170 -17.03 19.13 -7.02
N PRO A 171 -16.74 19.50 -8.28
CA PRO A 171 -15.44 20.05 -8.67
C PRO A 171 -15.07 21.38 -7.99
N SER A 172 -15.99 22.03 -7.28
CA SER A 172 -15.72 23.22 -6.48
C SER A 172 -15.21 22.89 -5.08
N LYS A 173 -15.50 21.68 -4.57
CA LYS A 173 -15.14 21.24 -3.22
C LYS A 173 -13.74 20.65 -3.23
N LYS A 174 -12.88 21.21 -2.37
CA LYS A 174 -11.52 20.70 -2.14
C LYS A 174 -11.53 19.66 -1.04
N VAL A 175 -10.67 18.66 -1.18
CA VAL A 175 -10.36 17.68 -0.15
C VAL A 175 -8.89 17.85 0.21
N LEU A 176 -8.59 18.04 1.49
CA LEU A 176 -7.21 18.22 1.97
C LEU A 176 -6.39 16.97 1.66
N MET A 177 -5.28 17.15 0.96
CA MET A 177 -4.38 16.06 0.58
C MET A 177 -3.00 16.20 1.20
N GLY A 178 -2.55 17.41 1.51
CA GLY A 178 -1.24 17.63 2.10
C GLY A 178 -1.22 18.81 3.04
N LEU A 179 -0.40 18.70 4.07
CA LEU A 179 -0.13 19.76 5.04
C LEU A 179 1.34 19.79 5.42
N GLN A 180 1.77 20.92 5.96
CA GLN A 180 3.06 21.05 6.63
C GLN A 180 2.91 21.97 7.85
N HIS A 181 3.71 21.75 8.88
CA HIS A 181 3.83 22.71 9.98
C HIS A 181 4.60 23.94 9.49
N ARG A 182 4.18 25.14 9.92
CA ARG A 182 4.79 26.40 9.45
C ARG A 182 6.23 26.58 9.91
N GLU A 183 6.51 26.09 11.12
CA GLU A 183 7.78 26.36 11.81
C GLU A 183 8.67 25.13 12.06
N ARG A 184 8.15 23.92 11.80
CA ARG A 184 8.80 22.65 12.13
C ARG A 184 8.85 21.78 10.90
N PRO A 185 9.85 20.88 10.76
CA PRO A 185 9.99 19.99 9.61
C PRO A 185 8.98 18.83 9.67
N VAL A 186 7.70 19.12 9.85
CA VAL A 186 6.61 18.15 9.96
C VAL A 186 5.73 18.28 8.73
N PHE A 187 5.59 17.19 7.97
CA PHE A 187 4.89 17.13 6.70
C PHE A 187 3.92 15.96 6.70
N GLY A 188 2.77 16.11 6.03
CA GLY A 188 1.80 15.04 5.92
C GLY A 188 1.23 14.91 4.52
N THR A 189 1.04 13.68 4.03
CA THR A 189 0.33 13.36 2.79
C THR A 189 -0.84 12.40 3.06
N GLN A 190 -2.04 12.76 2.64
CA GLN A 190 -3.22 11.92 2.74
C GLN A 190 -3.24 10.81 1.68
N TRP A 191 -2.62 11.05 0.51
CA TRP A 191 -2.37 10.01 -0.49
C TRP A 191 -1.15 9.18 -0.11
N HIS A 192 -1.02 8.03 -0.74
CA HIS A 192 0.02 7.02 -0.50
C HIS A 192 1.13 7.16 -1.56
N PRO A 193 2.22 7.92 -1.30
CA PRO A 193 3.32 8.06 -2.26
C PRO A 193 4.02 6.72 -2.56
N GLU A 194 3.89 5.73 -1.67
CA GLU A 194 4.43 4.37 -1.81
C GLU A 194 3.58 3.44 -2.69
N SER A 195 2.37 3.85 -3.06
CA SER A 195 1.52 3.03 -3.94
C SER A 195 2.08 3.00 -5.37
N VAL A 196 2.04 1.85 -6.01
CA VAL A 196 2.56 1.62 -7.38
C VAL A 196 1.90 2.54 -8.41
N CYS A 197 0.62 2.87 -8.22
CA CYS A 197 -0.11 3.77 -9.12
C CYS A 197 0.02 5.25 -8.76
N SER A 198 0.74 5.60 -7.68
CA SER A 198 1.07 6.99 -7.37
C SER A 198 2.28 7.44 -8.18
N ALA A 199 2.19 8.64 -8.75
CA ALA A 199 3.30 9.29 -9.41
C ALA A 199 4.21 10.00 -8.40
N HIS A 200 5.48 10.17 -8.76
CA HIS A 200 6.47 10.99 -8.05
C HIS A 200 6.80 10.61 -6.59
N GLY A 201 6.43 9.41 -6.11
CA GLY A 201 6.75 8.96 -4.75
C GLY A 201 8.24 9.05 -4.40
N LYS A 202 9.12 8.66 -5.34
CA LYS A 202 10.58 8.76 -5.16
C LYS A 202 11.04 10.19 -4.94
N GLN A 203 10.53 11.14 -5.73
CA GLN A 203 10.88 12.55 -5.61
C GLN A 203 10.37 13.16 -4.30
N ILE A 204 9.18 12.77 -3.83
CA ILE A 204 8.67 13.19 -2.53
C ILE A 204 9.61 12.76 -1.40
N LEU A 205 10.10 11.52 -1.43
CA LEU A 205 11.04 11.02 -0.42
C LEU A 205 12.44 11.60 -0.58
N SER A 206 12.90 11.90 -1.79
CA SER A 206 14.14 12.65 -2.02
C SER A 206 14.05 14.08 -1.46
N ASN A 207 12.94 14.79 -1.70
CA ASN A 207 12.72 16.11 -1.11
C ASN A 207 12.67 16.04 0.42
N PHE A 208 12.03 15.00 0.98
CA PHE A 208 12.04 14.79 2.43
C PHE A 208 13.47 14.57 2.94
N ARG A 209 14.28 13.77 2.24
CA ARG A 209 15.70 13.56 2.56
C ARG A 209 16.48 14.87 2.59
N ASP A 210 16.31 15.72 1.59
CA ASP A 210 16.98 17.03 1.52
C ASP A 210 16.63 17.86 2.76
N ILE A 211 15.34 17.88 3.14
CA ILE A 211 14.88 18.57 4.35
C ILE A 211 15.52 17.99 5.62
N VAL A 212 15.68 16.67 5.72
CA VAL A 212 16.39 16.05 6.85
C VAL A 212 17.84 16.53 6.90
N LEU A 213 18.54 16.51 5.79
CA LEU A 213 19.94 16.93 5.72
C LEU A 213 20.11 18.40 6.08
N ASP A 214 19.26 19.27 5.52
CA ASP A 214 19.27 20.70 5.80
C ASP A 214 18.98 21.00 7.27
N PHE A 215 18.05 20.26 7.89
CA PHE A 215 17.69 20.42 9.31
C PHE A 215 18.89 20.21 10.24
N TRP A 216 19.74 19.21 9.95
CA TRP A 216 20.89 18.86 10.79
C TRP A 216 22.13 19.70 10.54
N VAL A 217 22.26 20.29 9.34
CA VAL A 217 23.39 21.16 8.96
C VAL A 217 23.15 22.63 9.34
N THR A 218 21.91 23.10 9.23
CA THR A 218 21.58 24.51 9.42
C THR A 218 21.51 24.89 10.90
N SER A 219 22.13 26.01 11.28
CA SER A 219 21.99 26.61 12.62
C SER A 219 20.60 27.23 12.78
N ASN A 220 19.57 26.44 13.06
CA ASN A 220 18.23 26.97 13.39
C ASN A 220 18.12 27.20 14.91
N PRO A 221 17.81 28.43 15.39
CA PRO A 221 17.66 28.71 16.84
C PRO A 221 16.60 27.86 17.54
N ARG A 222 15.62 27.32 16.81
CA ARG A 222 14.58 26.42 17.32
C ARG A 222 15.00 24.95 17.30
N ASN A 223 16.12 24.62 16.66
CA ASN A 223 16.70 23.29 16.74
C ASN A 223 17.46 23.17 18.06
N GLN A 224 16.82 22.55 19.06
CA GLN A 224 17.43 22.28 20.37
C GLN A 224 18.41 21.10 20.32
N TRP A 225 18.51 20.41 19.18
CA TRP A 225 19.48 19.36 18.99
C TRP A 225 20.86 19.93 18.69
N THR A 226 21.90 19.29 19.21
CA THR A 226 23.27 19.57 18.78
C THR A 226 23.40 19.26 17.28
N LYS A 227 24.13 20.10 16.54
CA LYS A 227 24.45 19.82 15.13
C LYS A 227 24.99 18.41 14.99
N ARG A 228 24.38 17.61 14.12
CA ARG A 228 24.83 16.24 13.82
C ARG A 228 25.48 16.22 12.47
N ARG A 229 26.70 15.67 12.43
CA ARG A 229 27.34 15.34 11.16
C ARG A 229 26.82 13.97 10.73
N VAL A 230 26.36 13.86 9.48
CA VAL A 230 26.03 12.57 8.90
C VAL A 230 27.32 11.78 8.77
N LEU A 231 27.46 10.71 9.55
CA LEU A 231 28.65 9.85 9.58
C LEU A 231 28.51 8.72 8.57
N GLU A 232 29.63 8.31 7.97
CA GLU A 232 29.70 7.10 7.14
C GLU A 232 29.46 5.85 8.00
N ASN A 233 28.63 4.92 7.50
CA ASN A 233 28.29 3.64 8.14
C ASN A 233 27.61 3.75 9.52
N ALA A 234 26.89 4.84 9.80
CA ALA A 234 26.12 4.97 11.03
C ALA A 234 24.87 4.10 10.98
N SER A 235 24.79 3.08 11.83
CA SER A 235 23.58 2.28 12.04
C SER A 235 22.76 2.81 13.21
N LEU A 236 21.48 2.44 13.23
CA LEU A 236 20.70 2.51 14.47
C LEU A 236 21.33 1.56 15.51
N PRO A 237 21.30 1.91 16.81
CA PRO A 237 21.75 1.03 17.88
C PRO A 237 21.17 -0.39 17.76
N ASP A 238 21.96 -1.41 18.12
CA ASP A 238 21.57 -2.82 17.99
C ASP A 238 20.27 -3.15 18.71
N HIS A 239 20.01 -2.53 19.87
CA HIS A 239 18.78 -2.75 20.62
C HIS A 239 17.52 -2.25 19.87
N ILE A 240 17.66 -1.31 18.93
CA ILE A 240 16.56 -0.85 18.05
C ILE A 240 16.44 -1.78 16.85
N LEU A 241 17.56 -2.21 16.28
CA LEU A 241 17.58 -3.14 15.14
C LEU A 241 17.02 -4.52 15.50
N GLN A 242 17.31 -5.02 16.71
CA GLN A 242 16.76 -6.29 17.22
C GLN A 242 15.24 -6.25 17.44
N GLN A 243 14.67 -5.05 17.52
CA GLN A 243 13.25 -4.80 17.73
C GLN A 243 12.50 -4.55 16.41
N ASN A 244 13.17 -4.70 15.27
CA ASN A 244 12.56 -4.46 13.96
C ASN A 244 11.39 -5.42 13.72
N ALA A 245 10.21 -4.86 13.41
CA ALA A 245 8.99 -5.62 13.17
C ALA A 245 9.04 -6.44 11.87
N VAL A 246 10.02 -6.14 11.01
CA VAL A 246 10.31 -6.89 9.78
C VAL A 246 11.58 -7.68 10.00
N GLU A 247 11.49 -9.02 9.99
CA GLU A 247 12.67 -9.85 9.85
C GLU A 247 13.36 -9.49 8.53
N GLN A 248 14.60 -8.99 8.61
CA GLN A 248 15.47 -8.92 7.45
C GLN A 248 15.80 -10.37 7.06
N THR A 249 14.87 -11.02 6.36
CA THR A 249 15.22 -12.19 5.58
C THR A 249 16.18 -11.70 4.53
N ASP A 250 17.39 -12.26 4.52
CA ASP A 250 18.34 -12.06 3.45
C ASP A 250 17.58 -12.19 2.13
N LEU A 251 17.46 -11.09 1.39
CA LEU A 251 16.98 -11.03 -0.01
C LEU A 251 17.99 -11.73 -0.95
N GLY A 252 18.73 -12.71 -0.44
CA GLY A 252 19.75 -13.49 -1.09
C GLY A 252 19.20 -14.86 -1.46
N LYS A 253 19.03 -15.05 -2.77
CA LYS A 253 18.69 -16.30 -3.48
C LYS A 253 17.21 -16.60 -3.57
N ALA A 254 16.51 -15.80 -4.39
CA ALA A 254 15.55 -16.40 -5.30
C ALA A 254 16.29 -17.48 -6.10
N LEU A 255 16.11 -18.74 -5.70
CA LEU A 255 16.57 -19.89 -6.45
C LEU A 255 15.78 -19.90 -7.76
N VAL A 256 16.41 -19.39 -8.82
CA VAL A 256 16.05 -19.78 -10.19
C VAL A 256 16.40 -21.26 -10.29
N ALA A 257 15.44 -22.12 -9.94
CA ALA A 257 15.57 -23.54 -10.21
C ALA A 257 15.46 -23.73 -11.72
N GLU A 258 16.53 -24.28 -12.31
CA GLU A 258 16.58 -24.69 -13.71
C GLU A 258 15.43 -25.65 -14.01
N ALA A 259 14.69 -25.34 -15.07
CA ALA A 259 13.64 -26.20 -15.60
C ALA A 259 14.25 -27.51 -16.13
N ASN A 260 13.79 -28.65 -15.62
CA ASN A 260 14.15 -29.97 -16.14
C ASN A 260 12.96 -30.53 -16.97
N PRO A 261 13.20 -31.25 -18.08
CA PRO A 261 12.31 -31.28 -19.22
C PRO A 261 11.37 -32.51 -19.28
N ALA A 262 10.59 -32.52 -20.37
CA ALA A 262 9.70 -33.57 -20.87
C ALA A 262 8.28 -33.58 -20.27
N ARG A 263 7.45 -32.66 -20.78
CA ARG A 263 5.99 -32.80 -20.72
C ARG A 263 5.42 -33.24 -22.06
N VAL A 264 4.45 -34.13 -21.98
CA VAL A 264 3.64 -34.57 -23.10
C VAL A 264 2.79 -33.39 -23.57
N VAL A 265 3.16 -32.80 -24.70
CA VAL A 265 2.39 -31.74 -25.36
C VAL A 265 1.12 -32.38 -25.92
N SER A 266 -0.03 -32.03 -25.36
CA SER A 266 -1.31 -32.33 -25.99
C SER A 266 -1.60 -31.22 -27.01
N PRO A 267 -1.90 -31.51 -28.28
CA PRO A 267 -2.23 -30.47 -29.24
C PRO A 267 -3.59 -29.87 -28.91
N TYR A 268 -3.64 -28.57 -28.61
CA TYR A 268 -4.88 -27.81 -28.49
C TYR A 268 -5.27 -27.22 -29.84
N TYR A 269 -6.58 -27.09 -30.06
CA TYR A 269 -7.13 -26.41 -31.23
C TYR A 269 -7.85 -25.15 -30.78
N VAL A 270 -7.39 -23.99 -31.23
CA VAL A 270 -8.11 -22.73 -31.05
C VAL A 270 -9.22 -22.65 -32.10
N LYS A 271 -10.47 -22.64 -31.66
CA LYS A 271 -11.63 -22.36 -32.51
C LYS A 271 -12.00 -20.89 -32.36
N SER A 272 -11.88 -20.12 -33.44
CA SER A 272 -12.30 -18.72 -33.48
C SER A 272 -13.39 -18.54 -34.55
N ALA A 273 -14.36 -17.66 -34.27
CA ALA A 273 -15.41 -17.28 -35.21
C ALA A 273 -15.69 -15.78 -35.08
N ARG A 274 -15.81 -15.07 -36.21
CA ARG A 274 -16.10 -13.64 -36.22
C ARG A 274 -17.62 -13.43 -36.27
N VAL A 275 -18.19 -12.90 -35.20
CA VAL A 275 -19.66 -12.85 -35.00
C VAL A 275 -20.29 -11.48 -35.36
N GLY A 276 -19.52 -10.53 -35.92
CA GLY A 276 -20.02 -9.18 -36.26
C GLY A 276 -20.25 -8.29 -35.03
N LYS A 277 -21.23 -7.38 -35.08
CA LYS A 277 -21.66 -6.61 -33.89
C LYS A 277 -22.46 -7.53 -32.97
N GLY A 278 -21.75 -8.14 -32.01
CA GLY A 278 -22.36 -8.99 -31.00
C GLY A 278 -23.12 -8.21 -29.92
N PRO A 279 -23.92 -8.92 -29.10
CA PRO A 279 -24.54 -8.36 -27.89
C PRO A 279 -23.46 -7.85 -26.92
N SER A 280 -23.83 -6.95 -25.99
CA SER A 280 -22.89 -6.46 -24.97
C SER A 280 -22.36 -7.60 -24.10
N ALA A 281 -21.17 -7.43 -23.52
CA ALA A 281 -20.58 -8.39 -22.59
C ALA A 281 -21.51 -8.71 -21.42
N GLU A 282 -22.27 -7.72 -20.94
CA GLU A 282 -23.30 -7.91 -19.93
C GLU A 282 -24.37 -8.92 -20.36
N ILE A 283 -24.96 -8.76 -21.55
CA ILE A 283 -25.98 -9.68 -22.06
C ILE A 283 -25.39 -11.09 -22.20
N VAL A 284 -24.15 -11.19 -22.69
CA VAL A 284 -23.43 -12.47 -22.81
C VAL A 284 -23.25 -13.11 -21.43
N PHE A 285 -22.78 -12.36 -20.43
CA PHE A 285 -22.57 -12.86 -19.07
C PHE A 285 -23.89 -13.32 -18.44
N GLN A 286 -24.94 -12.50 -18.50
CA GLN A 286 -26.25 -12.80 -17.95
C GLN A 286 -26.87 -14.06 -18.57
N THR A 287 -26.70 -14.24 -19.88
CA THR A 287 -27.34 -15.34 -20.62
C THR A 287 -26.55 -16.63 -20.52
N LEU A 288 -25.23 -16.54 -20.68
CA LEU A 288 -24.38 -17.72 -20.79
C LEU A 288 -23.81 -18.11 -19.44
N PHE A 289 -23.33 -17.16 -18.63
CA PHE A 289 -22.52 -17.48 -17.45
C PHE A 289 -23.33 -17.45 -16.16
N ARG A 290 -24.23 -16.48 -15.98
CA ARG A 290 -24.91 -16.24 -14.70
C ARG A 290 -25.73 -17.44 -14.22
N GLY A 291 -25.53 -17.84 -12.97
CA GLY A 291 -26.27 -18.90 -12.30
C GLY A 291 -26.00 -20.31 -12.84
N ARG A 292 -24.88 -20.52 -13.55
CA ARG A 292 -24.49 -21.82 -14.11
C ARG A 292 -23.42 -22.53 -13.27
N SER A 293 -22.68 -21.81 -12.43
CA SER A 293 -21.66 -22.40 -11.54
C SER A 293 -22.06 -22.27 -10.07
N LEU A 294 -21.90 -23.38 -9.33
CA LEU A 294 -22.03 -23.39 -7.87
C LEU A 294 -20.74 -22.93 -7.16
N ASP A 295 -19.62 -22.86 -7.89
CA ASP A 295 -18.30 -22.52 -7.34
C ASP A 295 -17.90 -21.07 -7.63
N GLY A 296 -18.78 -20.32 -8.31
CA GLY A 296 -18.57 -18.91 -8.62
C GLY A 296 -18.34 -18.64 -10.11
N GLU A 297 -18.53 -17.37 -10.44
CA GLU A 297 -18.60 -16.84 -11.79
C GLU A 297 -17.86 -15.51 -11.78
N ALA A 298 -17.06 -15.26 -12.81
CA ALA A 298 -16.25 -14.05 -12.89
C ALA A 298 -16.53 -13.31 -14.19
N TRP A 299 -16.71 -11.99 -14.05
CA TRP A 299 -16.67 -11.05 -15.15
C TRP A 299 -15.61 -10.00 -14.82
N LEU A 300 -14.54 -9.99 -15.61
CA LEU A 300 -13.46 -9.02 -15.50
C LEU A 300 -13.47 -8.10 -16.73
N ASP A 301 -13.73 -6.82 -16.48
CA ASP A 301 -13.57 -5.74 -17.45
C ASP A 301 -12.42 -4.83 -17.05
N SER A 302 -11.82 -4.17 -18.05
CA SER A 302 -10.83 -3.14 -17.79
C SER A 302 -11.47 -1.92 -17.13
N ALA A 303 -10.89 -1.47 -16.03
CA ALA A 303 -11.28 -0.21 -15.39
C ALA A 303 -10.86 1.05 -16.19
N LYS A 304 -10.00 0.90 -17.19
CA LYS A 304 -9.54 2.01 -18.05
C LYS A 304 -10.41 2.09 -19.29
N VAL A 305 -10.95 3.28 -19.58
CA VAL A 305 -11.73 3.54 -20.79
C VAL A 305 -10.79 4.03 -21.89
N ARG A 306 -10.72 3.32 -23.03
CA ARG A 306 -9.91 3.64 -24.25
C ARG A 306 -8.41 3.32 -24.17
N ASP A 307 -8.02 2.26 -23.47
CA ASP A 307 -6.67 1.69 -23.58
C ASP A 307 -6.66 0.53 -24.60
N SER A 308 -5.51 0.20 -25.19
CA SER A 308 -5.40 -0.94 -26.12
C SER A 308 -5.81 -2.28 -25.46
N HIS A 309 -5.67 -2.36 -24.13
CA HIS A 309 -6.11 -3.50 -23.31
C HIS A 309 -7.58 -3.40 -22.83
N SER A 310 -8.25 -2.25 -23.01
CA SER A 310 -9.66 -2.08 -22.63
C SER A 310 -10.66 -2.61 -23.68
N ARG A 311 -10.18 -3.45 -24.59
CA ARG A 311 -10.96 -3.99 -25.73
C ARG A 311 -11.65 -5.32 -25.41
N ASN A 312 -11.27 -5.98 -24.30
CA ASN A 312 -11.68 -7.34 -23.99
C ASN A 312 -12.43 -7.40 -22.66
N SER A 313 -13.52 -8.17 -22.65
CA SER A 313 -14.22 -8.62 -21.45
C SER A 313 -13.89 -10.09 -21.24
N TYR A 314 -13.46 -10.46 -20.04
CA TYR A 314 -13.16 -11.86 -19.68
C TYR A 314 -14.29 -12.41 -18.82
N LEU A 315 -14.96 -13.45 -19.33
CA LEU A 315 -16.11 -14.09 -18.69
C LEU A 315 -15.76 -15.56 -18.44
N SER A 316 -15.96 -16.05 -17.22
CA SER A 316 -15.64 -17.43 -16.86
C SER A 316 -16.48 -18.01 -15.73
N TRP A 317 -16.44 -19.33 -15.62
CA TRP A 317 -16.83 -20.08 -14.43
C TRP A 317 -15.59 -20.56 -13.69
N ALA A 318 -15.66 -20.57 -12.37
CA ALA A 318 -14.62 -21.17 -11.56
C ALA A 318 -14.57 -22.69 -11.76
N SER A 319 -13.36 -23.23 -11.98
CA SER A 319 -13.15 -24.70 -12.01
C SER A 319 -13.21 -25.32 -10.61
N PHE A 320 -12.96 -24.51 -9.58
CA PHE A 320 -13.08 -24.82 -8.16
C PHE A 320 -13.16 -23.51 -7.35
N ALA A 321 -13.69 -23.58 -6.14
CA ALA A 321 -13.64 -22.50 -5.16
C ALA A 321 -12.67 -22.84 -4.03
N LEU A 322 -11.99 -21.80 -3.52
CA LEU A 322 -11.09 -21.89 -2.38
C LEU A 322 -11.61 -20.99 -1.26
N SER A 323 -11.66 -21.52 -0.04
CA SER A 323 -11.95 -20.74 1.17
C SER A 323 -10.87 -20.98 2.22
N TYR A 324 -10.52 -19.94 2.97
CA TYR A 324 -9.55 -20.01 4.05
C TYR A 324 -10.10 -19.32 5.30
N SER A 325 -9.98 -19.98 6.46
CA SER A 325 -10.35 -19.42 7.76
C SER A 325 -9.11 -19.12 8.59
N THR A 326 -8.88 -17.84 8.90
CA THR A 326 -7.77 -17.41 9.78
C THR A 326 -7.93 -17.91 11.21
N LYS A 327 -9.16 -18.19 11.67
CA LYS A 327 -9.43 -18.67 13.03
C LYS A 327 -9.05 -20.14 13.20
N SER A 328 -9.44 -20.99 12.26
CA SER A 328 -9.15 -22.44 12.32
C SER A 328 -7.87 -22.82 11.56
N ARG A 329 -7.32 -21.89 10.77
CA ARG A 329 -6.24 -22.11 9.81
C ARG A 329 -6.53 -23.25 8.82
N HIS A 330 -7.80 -23.45 8.48
CA HIS A 330 -8.19 -24.43 7.47
C HIS A 330 -8.34 -23.77 6.11
N VAL A 331 -7.77 -24.41 5.10
CA VAL A 331 -8.09 -24.16 3.69
C VAL A 331 -9.02 -25.26 3.19
N SER A 332 -10.06 -24.88 2.46
CA SER A 332 -11.10 -25.75 1.95
C SER A 332 -11.29 -25.54 0.46
N PHE A 333 -11.34 -26.63 -0.28
CA PHE A 333 -11.58 -26.68 -1.72
C PHE A 333 -13.00 -27.15 -2.00
N TYR A 334 -13.65 -26.47 -2.93
CA TYR A 334 -15.00 -26.76 -3.35
C TYR A 334 -15.03 -27.00 -4.86
N GLN A 335 -15.80 -28.00 -5.27
CA GLN A 335 -16.07 -28.27 -6.68
C GLN A 335 -17.51 -28.75 -6.84
N HIS A 336 -18.23 -28.17 -7.80
CA HIS A 336 -19.66 -28.29 -7.99
C HIS A 336 -20.45 -28.05 -6.69
N GLY A 337 -20.04 -27.04 -5.91
CA GLY A 337 -20.67 -26.66 -4.63
C GLY A 337 -20.40 -27.62 -3.47
N LYS A 338 -19.57 -28.65 -3.66
CA LYS A 338 -19.24 -29.64 -2.62
C LYS A 338 -17.82 -29.46 -2.13
N ASN A 339 -17.61 -29.52 -0.82
CA ASN A 339 -16.27 -29.55 -0.23
C ASN A 339 -15.59 -30.87 -0.62
N ILE A 340 -14.52 -30.78 -1.40
CA ILE A 340 -13.76 -31.95 -1.87
C ILE A 340 -12.54 -32.25 -1.01
N LYS A 341 -11.98 -31.22 -0.36
CA LYS A 341 -10.80 -31.34 0.49
C LYS A 341 -10.77 -30.19 1.49
N SER A 342 -10.41 -30.50 2.72
CA SER A 342 -10.06 -29.48 3.72
C SER A 342 -8.80 -29.90 4.43
N GLU A 343 -7.86 -28.97 4.60
CA GLU A 343 -6.60 -29.21 5.32
C GLU A 343 -6.27 -28.05 6.23
N ARG A 344 -5.65 -28.37 7.38
CA ARG A 344 -5.13 -27.37 8.30
C ARG A 344 -3.72 -26.98 7.89
N LEU A 345 -3.47 -25.68 7.75
CA LEU A 345 -2.17 -25.15 7.37
C LEU A 345 -1.22 -25.12 8.57
N ASN A 346 -0.02 -25.69 8.39
CA ASN A 346 1.07 -25.60 9.36
C ASN A 346 1.95 -24.36 9.11
N VAL A 347 1.93 -23.82 7.89
CA VAL A 347 2.60 -22.57 7.49
C VAL A 347 1.59 -21.41 7.42
N SER A 348 2.06 -20.18 7.21
CA SER A 348 1.17 -19.06 6.94
C SER A 348 0.38 -19.29 5.65
N TYR A 349 -0.79 -18.66 5.56
CA TYR A 349 -1.58 -18.71 4.33
C TYR A 349 -0.79 -18.23 3.11
N TRP A 350 0.04 -17.19 3.27
CA TRP A 350 0.84 -16.61 2.18
C TRP A 350 1.89 -17.58 1.64
N SER A 351 2.63 -18.26 2.53
CA SER A 351 3.61 -19.26 2.11
C SER A 351 2.93 -20.46 1.45
N TRP A 352 1.77 -20.88 1.95
CA TRP A 352 0.98 -21.92 1.30
C TRP A 352 0.48 -21.48 -0.08
N LEU A 353 -0.01 -20.25 -0.21
CA LEU A 353 -0.53 -19.71 -1.47
C LEU A 353 0.58 -19.61 -2.52
N GLU A 354 1.76 -19.16 -2.13
CA GLU A 354 2.93 -19.11 -3.01
C GLU A 354 3.31 -20.50 -3.51
N GLN A 355 3.41 -21.49 -2.61
CA GLN A 355 3.67 -22.89 -2.98
C GLN A 355 2.58 -23.45 -3.88
N PHE A 356 1.31 -23.14 -3.60
CA PHE A 356 0.18 -23.55 -4.42
C PHE A 356 0.27 -22.94 -5.83
N GLN A 357 0.60 -21.65 -5.95
CA GLN A 357 0.77 -20.98 -7.23
C GLN A 357 1.96 -21.55 -8.02
N GLN A 358 3.11 -21.74 -7.38
CA GLN A 358 4.30 -22.32 -8.05
C GLN A 358 4.06 -23.77 -8.47
N GLY A 359 3.50 -24.59 -7.57
CA GLY A 359 3.31 -26.03 -7.79
C GLY A 359 2.11 -26.39 -8.68
N THR A 360 1.08 -25.54 -8.74
CA THR A 360 -0.17 -25.84 -9.45
C THR A 360 -0.46 -24.88 -10.59
N ILE A 361 -0.18 -23.59 -10.46
CA ILE A 361 -0.51 -22.62 -11.51
C ILE A 361 0.62 -22.53 -12.52
N VAL A 362 1.86 -22.24 -12.10
CA VAL A 362 3.02 -22.17 -13.00
C VAL A 362 3.25 -23.53 -13.68
N ALA A 363 3.05 -24.62 -12.93
CA ALA A 363 3.08 -25.97 -13.48
C ALA A 363 1.84 -26.34 -14.32
N ASN A 364 0.81 -25.53 -14.48
CA ASN A 364 -0.28 -25.82 -15.44
C ASN A 364 -0.48 -24.71 -16.48
N THR A 365 0.36 -23.68 -16.45
CA THR A 365 0.43 -22.68 -17.52
C THR A 365 1.23 -23.26 -18.68
N GLU A 366 0.53 -23.67 -19.74
CA GLU A 366 1.18 -23.89 -21.02
C GLU A 366 1.53 -22.54 -21.63
N THR A 367 2.82 -22.22 -21.69
CA THR A 367 3.32 -21.13 -22.52
C THR A 367 3.26 -21.57 -23.98
N LEU A 368 2.32 -20.99 -24.74
CA LEU A 368 2.33 -21.14 -26.20
C LEU A 368 3.68 -20.65 -26.74
N PRO A 369 4.38 -21.43 -27.57
CA PRO A 369 5.57 -20.97 -28.28
C PRO A 369 5.28 -19.67 -29.02
N SER A 370 6.15 -18.68 -28.89
CA SER A 370 6.03 -17.37 -29.55
C SER A 370 5.84 -17.48 -31.07
N GLU A 371 6.29 -18.58 -31.68
CA GLU A 371 6.20 -18.85 -33.12
C GLU A 371 4.88 -19.50 -33.55
N SER A 372 4.10 -20.05 -32.61
CA SER A 372 2.78 -20.66 -32.86
C SER A 372 1.61 -19.67 -32.84
N LEU A 373 1.91 -18.41 -32.52
CA LEU A 373 1.02 -17.27 -32.66
C LEU A 373 1.55 -16.48 -33.85
N ASP A 374 0.90 -16.61 -35.00
CA ASP A 374 1.29 -15.91 -36.23
C ASP A 374 1.60 -14.44 -35.93
N GLN A 375 2.73 -14.00 -36.47
CA GLN A 375 3.20 -12.62 -36.39
C GLN A 375 2.09 -11.67 -36.84
N GLU A 376 1.80 -10.72 -35.95
CA GLU A 376 1.01 -9.52 -36.21
C GLU A 376 -0.41 -9.73 -36.77
N THR A 377 -1.39 -9.60 -35.88
CA THR A 377 -2.53 -8.75 -36.21
C THR A 377 -2.65 -7.66 -35.15
N ASP A 378 -3.09 -6.47 -35.53
CA ASP A 378 -3.46 -5.30 -34.67
C ASP A 378 -4.58 -5.60 -33.63
N ILE A 379 -4.66 -6.84 -33.17
CA ILE A 379 -5.73 -7.44 -32.39
C ILE A 379 -5.05 -8.11 -31.20
N GLY A 380 -5.20 -7.47 -30.04
CA GLY A 380 -4.46 -7.76 -28.81
C GLY A 380 -4.49 -9.23 -28.41
N GLN A 381 -3.34 -9.69 -27.93
CA GLN A 381 -3.16 -10.98 -27.29
C GLN A 381 -4.20 -11.18 -26.16
N PRO A 382 -4.73 -12.39 -25.96
CA PRO A 382 -5.41 -12.72 -24.72
C PRO A 382 -4.35 -12.91 -23.63
N LEU A 383 -4.08 -11.83 -22.89
CA LEU A 383 -3.08 -11.78 -21.81
C LEU A 383 -3.64 -12.19 -20.43
N LEU A 384 -4.80 -12.85 -20.35
CA LEU A 384 -5.27 -13.35 -19.06
C LEU A 384 -4.67 -14.73 -18.79
N GLN A 385 -3.55 -14.73 -18.06
CA GLN A 385 -3.04 -15.95 -17.44
C GLN A 385 -4.06 -16.42 -16.40
N VAL A 386 -4.43 -17.70 -16.48
CA VAL A 386 -5.36 -18.34 -15.54
C VAL A 386 -4.84 -18.18 -14.10
N GLY A 387 -5.73 -17.82 -13.17
CA GLY A 387 -5.35 -17.53 -11.80
C GLY A 387 -6.54 -17.60 -10.85
N LEU A 388 -6.27 -17.40 -9.55
CA LEU A 388 -7.30 -17.29 -8.54
C LEU A 388 -7.93 -15.89 -8.59
N ILE A 389 -9.26 -15.84 -8.61
CA ILE A 389 -10.04 -14.61 -8.52
C ILE A 389 -10.83 -14.67 -7.22
N GLY A 390 -10.77 -13.60 -6.42
CA GLY A 390 -11.46 -13.53 -5.15
C GLY A 390 -11.08 -12.27 -4.37
N TYR A 391 -11.47 -12.24 -3.10
CA TYR A 391 -11.11 -11.17 -2.18
C TYR A 391 -10.51 -11.75 -0.91
N PHE A 392 -9.68 -10.95 -0.24
CA PHE A 392 -9.22 -11.22 1.11
C PHE A 392 -9.98 -10.32 2.07
N GLY A 393 -10.56 -10.88 3.12
CA GLY A 393 -11.18 -10.10 4.18
C GLY A 393 -10.13 -9.46 5.10
N TYR A 394 -10.55 -8.45 5.87
CA TYR A 394 -9.66 -7.73 6.81
C TYR A 394 -9.02 -8.66 7.86
N GLU A 395 -9.63 -9.80 8.16
CA GLU A 395 -9.11 -10.81 9.06
C GLU A 395 -7.77 -11.41 8.62
N LEU A 396 -7.41 -11.34 7.33
CA LEU A 396 -6.10 -11.78 6.82
C LEU A 396 -4.92 -10.97 7.38
N LYS A 397 -5.19 -9.84 8.05
CA LYS A 397 -4.20 -9.14 8.87
C LYS A 397 -3.55 -10.06 9.92
N ARG A 398 -4.28 -11.06 10.44
CA ARG A 398 -3.72 -12.05 11.37
C ARG A 398 -2.58 -12.87 10.77
N GLU A 399 -2.63 -13.14 9.47
CA GLU A 399 -1.60 -13.89 8.72
C GLU A 399 -0.47 -12.99 8.22
N SER A 400 -0.71 -11.67 8.15
CA SER A 400 0.21 -10.70 7.54
C SER A 400 0.97 -9.87 8.57
N LEU A 401 0.43 -9.73 9.79
CA LEU A 401 0.92 -8.85 10.83
C LEU A 401 1.08 -9.65 12.13
N PRO A 402 2.30 -10.09 12.49
CA PRO A 402 2.54 -10.86 13.71
C PRO A 402 1.94 -10.17 14.94
N GLY A 403 1.20 -10.85 15.81
CA GLY A 403 0.64 -10.22 17.03
C GLY A 403 -0.59 -9.31 16.81
N TYR A 404 -1.10 -9.16 15.59
CA TYR A 404 -2.40 -8.50 15.37
C TYR A 404 -3.54 -9.33 15.96
N GLN A 405 -4.29 -8.74 16.90
CA GLN A 405 -5.52 -9.32 17.43
C GLN A 405 -6.73 -8.63 16.80
N PHE A 406 -7.51 -9.37 16.02
CA PHE A 406 -8.78 -8.86 15.52
C PHE A 406 -9.84 -8.97 16.62
N THR A 407 -10.27 -7.81 17.12
CA THR A 407 -11.47 -7.65 17.96
C THR A 407 -12.66 -7.42 17.02
N PRO A 408 -13.62 -8.35 16.93
CA PRO A 408 -14.84 -8.09 16.17
C PRO A 408 -15.56 -6.86 16.76
N PRO A 409 -16.26 -6.07 15.94
CA PRO A 409 -17.25 -5.13 16.46
C PRO A 409 -18.26 -5.92 17.31
N ASP A 410 -18.66 -5.38 18.46
CA ASP A 410 -19.72 -5.99 19.27
C ASP A 410 -20.93 -6.28 18.37
N GLU A 411 -21.50 -7.49 18.45
CA GLU A 411 -22.64 -7.97 17.64
C GLU A 411 -23.90 -7.09 17.72
N LYS A 412 -23.88 -6.03 18.54
CA LYS A 412 -24.98 -5.07 18.67
C LYS A 412 -25.06 -4.05 17.52
N ASP A 413 -24.02 -3.87 16.72
CA ASP A 413 -23.99 -2.84 15.66
C ASP A 413 -24.26 -3.33 14.22
N VAL A 414 -24.56 -4.63 14.02
CA VAL A 414 -24.88 -5.19 12.68
C VAL A 414 -26.39 -5.34 12.45
N SER A 415 -27.21 -4.61 13.21
CA SER A 415 -28.67 -4.57 13.02
C SER A 415 -29.16 -3.43 12.12
N LEU A 416 -28.32 -2.93 11.21
CA LEU A 416 -28.74 -1.93 10.21
C LEU A 416 -28.36 -2.33 8.78
N LYS A 417 -29.40 -2.80 8.08
CA LYS A 417 -29.69 -2.66 6.65
C LYS A 417 -28.98 -3.60 5.68
N HIS A 418 -29.43 -4.85 5.67
CA HIS A 418 -29.92 -5.44 4.43
C HIS A 418 -31.43 -5.66 4.53
N SER A 419 -32.19 -4.69 4.03
CA SER A 419 -33.56 -4.90 3.58
C SER A 419 -33.70 -4.22 2.22
N ASP A 420 -34.06 -5.07 1.25
CA ASP A 420 -34.43 -4.89 -0.16
C ASP A 420 -33.33 -4.61 -1.20
#